data_AF-K1RPV2-F1
#
_entry.id   AF-K1RPV2-F1
#
_cell.length_a   1.000
_cell.length_b   1.000
_cell.length_c   1.000
_cell.angle_alpha   90.00
_cell.angle_beta   90.00
_cell.angle_gamma   90.00
#
_symmetry.space_group_name_H-M   'P 1'
#
loop_
_entity.id
_entity.type
_entity.pdbx_description
1 polymer ?
#
loop_
_entity_poly.entity_id
_entity_poly.type
_entity_poly.pdbx_seq_one_letter_code
_entity_poly.pdbx_strand_id
1 'polypeptide(L)'
;MTSVVQNCNPRRTSAVLGSDVRTLYGPGKITDTLCGLQFAISPRSFYQVNPEQTEVLYAKAIEFAALTGKETVIDAYCGIGTIGL
;
A
#
# COMPACT_ATOMS: atom_id res chain seq x y z
N MET A 1 -17.64 5.40 9.77
CA MET A 1 -16.35 6.11 9.88
C MET A 1 -15.42 5.24 10.72
N THR A 2 -14.32 4.75 10.16
CA THR A 2 -13.50 3.70 10.81
C THR A 2 -12.37 4.30 11.65
N SER A 3 -11.74 5.38 11.19
CA SER A 3 -10.70 6.10 11.94
C SER A 3 -10.60 7.57 11.53
N VAL A 4 -10.10 8.43 12.42
CA VAL A 4 -9.71 9.82 12.15
C VAL A 4 -8.26 10.01 12.58
N VAL A 5 -7.44 10.55 11.68
CA VAL A 5 -6.03 10.82 11.94
C VAL A 5 -5.69 12.25 11.53
N GLN A 6 -4.92 12.92 12.38
CA GLN A 6 -4.41 14.27 12.16
C GLN A 6 -2.93 14.20 11.78
N ASN A 7 -2.59 14.72 10.61
CA ASN A 7 -1.21 14.95 10.20
C ASN A 7 -0.85 16.43 10.43
N CYS A 8 0.16 16.69 11.26
CA CYS A 8 0.66 18.03 11.57
C CYS A 8 1.97 18.26 10.83
N ASN A 9 1.98 19.20 9.88
CA ASN A 9 3.18 19.59 9.15
C ASN A 9 3.37 21.11 9.18
N PRO A 10 4.14 21.65 10.16
CA PRO A 10 4.37 23.09 10.27
C PRO A 10 5.44 23.62 9.29
N ARG A 11 6.09 22.74 8.52
CA ARG A 11 7.18 23.11 7.61
C ARG A 11 6.63 23.78 6.34
N ARG A 12 7.33 24.80 5.84
CA ARG A 12 7.09 25.36 4.50
C ARG A 12 7.74 24.48 3.44
N THR A 13 7.04 23.46 2.97
CA THR A 13 7.51 22.51 1.96
C THR A 13 6.34 22.01 1.10
N SER A 14 6.62 21.49 -0.10
CA SER A 14 5.63 20.83 -0.96
C SER A 14 5.23 19.43 -0.46
N ALA A 15 6.00 18.86 0.47
CA ALA A 15 5.67 17.56 1.06
C ALA A 15 4.39 17.66 1.92
N VAL A 16 3.36 16.89 1.57
CA VAL A 16 2.06 16.90 2.26
C VAL A 16 2.15 16.27 3.66
N LEU A 17 2.86 15.15 3.78
CA LEU A 17 2.98 14.41 5.04
C LEU A 17 4.10 14.97 5.93
N GLY A 18 3.78 15.16 7.21
CA GLY A 18 4.71 15.52 8.28
C GLY A 18 5.23 14.30 9.03
N SER A 19 6.07 14.54 10.03
CA SER A 19 6.53 13.51 10.97
C SER A 19 5.58 13.30 12.14
N ASP A 20 4.72 14.27 12.45
CA ASP A 20 3.74 14.21 13.54
C ASP A 20 2.37 13.80 13.00
N VAL A 21 2.00 12.54 13.25
CA VAL A 21 0.72 11.96 12.87
C VAL A 21 0.07 11.39 14.13
N ARG A 22 -1.13 11.87 14.46
CA ARG A 22 -1.87 11.52 15.68
C ARG A 22 -3.22 10.93 15.35
N THR A 23 -3.49 9.73 15.86
CA THR A 23 -4.82 9.13 15.75
C THR A 23 -5.75 9.82 16.74
N LEU A 24 -6.80 10.46 16.22
CA LEU A 24 -7.83 11.13 17.03
C LEU A 24 -8.99 10.19 17.36
N TYR A 25 -9.26 9.20 16.50
CA TYR A 25 -10.34 8.25 16.68
C TYR A 25 -10.07 6.94 15.93
N GLY A 26 -10.50 5.81 16.50
CA GLY A 26 -10.36 4.49 15.89
C GLY A 26 -8.91 3.96 15.86
N PRO A 27 -8.61 2.96 15.03
CA PRO A 27 -7.34 2.24 15.06
C PRO A 27 -6.17 2.96 14.37
N GLY A 28 -6.39 4.12 13.74
CA GLY A 28 -5.34 4.89 13.06
C GLY A 28 -4.87 4.28 11.74
N LYS A 29 -5.55 3.24 11.27
CA LYS A 29 -5.27 2.49 10.05
C LYS A 29 -6.56 1.90 9.51
N ILE A 30 -6.57 1.55 8.24
CA ILE A 30 -7.64 0.76 7.63
C ILE A 30 -7.09 -0.60 7.20
N THR A 31 -7.97 -1.58 7.06
CA THR A 31 -7.62 -2.86 6.45
C THR A 31 -8.34 -2.94 5.12
N ASP A 32 -7.61 -3.33 4.08
CA ASP A 32 -8.17 -3.58 2.76
C ASP A 32 -7.65 -4.91 2.20
N THR A 33 -8.32 -5.46 1.19
CA THR A 33 -7.93 -6.71 0.53
C THR A 33 -7.58 -6.45 -0.92
N LEU A 34 -6.40 -6.90 -1.35
CA LEU A 34 -5.93 -6.81 -2.73
C LEU A 34 -5.33 -8.16 -3.13
N CYS A 35 -5.74 -8.71 -4.28
CA CYS A 35 -5.30 -10.03 -4.74
C CYS A 35 -5.51 -11.15 -3.69
N GLY A 36 -6.56 -11.04 -2.86
CA GLY A 36 -6.86 -12.02 -1.80
C GLY A 36 -6.01 -11.89 -0.52
N LEU A 37 -5.10 -10.92 -0.46
CA LEU A 37 -4.26 -10.64 0.71
C LEU A 37 -4.80 -9.45 1.48
N GLN A 38 -4.80 -9.54 2.82
CA GLN A 38 -5.22 -8.44 3.68
C GLN A 38 -4.06 -7.54 4.06
N PHE A 39 -4.25 -6.24 3.85
CA PHE A 39 -3.25 -5.21 4.06
C PHE A 39 -3.72 -4.20 5.10
N ALA A 40 -2.87 -3.92 6.08
CA ALA A 40 -3.07 -2.85 7.05
C ALA A 40 -2.46 -1.54 6.51
N ILE A 41 -3.30 -0.60 6.10
CA ILE A 41 -2.90 0.65 5.45
C ILE A 41 -2.88 1.76 6.50
N SER A 42 -1.69 2.32 6.74
CA SER A 42 -1.52 3.50 7.58
C SER A 42 -1.66 4.79 6.74
N PRO A 43 -1.95 5.95 7.36
CA PRO A 43 -2.04 7.24 6.66
C PRO A 43 -0.75 7.69 5.95
N ARG A 44 0.38 7.05 6.28
CA ARG A 44 1.69 7.30 5.65
C ARG A 44 2.11 6.19 4.68
N SER A 45 1.37 5.09 4.62
CA SER A 45 1.65 3.99 3.72
C SER A 45 1.20 4.37 2.31
N PHE A 46 2.02 4.07 1.31
CA PHE A 46 1.57 4.08 -0.07
C PHE A 46 0.70 2.84 -0.31
N TYR A 47 -0.50 3.07 -0.85
CA TYR A 47 -1.40 2.02 -1.28
C TYR A 47 -2.04 2.44 -2.60
N GLN A 48 -2.33 1.48 -3.48
CA GLN A 48 -2.85 1.78 -4.79
C GLN A 48 -4.26 2.36 -4.68
N VAL A 49 -4.46 3.56 -5.22
CA VAL A 49 -5.75 4.25 -5.20
C VAL A 49 -6.83 3.55 -6.03
N ASN A 50 -6.42 2.67 -6.96
CA ASN A 50 -7.32 1.87 -7.77
C ASN A 50 -6.93 0.38 -7.66
N PRO A 51 -7.49 -0.35 -6.68
CA PRO A 51 -7.18 -1.76 -6.46
C PRO A 51 -7.58 -2.62 -7.67
N GLU A 52 -8.73 -2.38 -8.29
CA GLU A 52 -9.21 -3.18 -9.45
C GLU A 52 -8.22 -3.16 -10.62
N GLN A 53 -7.68 -1.99 -10.96
CA GLN A 53 -6.67 -1.88 -12.02
C GLN A 53 -5.31 -2.44 -11.60
N THR A 54 -5.01 -2.42 -10.30
CA THR A 54 -3.77 -3.00 -9.77
C THR A 54 -3.75 -4.51 -9.97
N GLU A 55 -4.87 -5.19 -9.75
CA GLU A 55 -4.96 -6.64 -9.99
C GLU A 55 -4.70 -6.99 -11.46
N VAL A 56 -5.25 -6.20 -12.40
CA VAL A 56 -5.01 -6.39 -13.83
C VAL A 56 -3.54 -6.17 -14.18
N LEU A 57 -2.90 -5.14 -13.61
CA LEU A 57 -1.48 -4.87 -13.81
C LEU A 57 -0.62 -6.03 -13.29
N TYR A 58 -0.93 -6.58 -12.12
CA TYR A 58 -0.18 -7.69 -11.54
C TYR A 58 -0.35 -8.96 -12.34
N ALA A 59 -1.58 -9.27 -12.76
CA ALA A 59 -1.84 -10.39 -13.65
C ALA A 59 -1.03 -10.29 -14.95
N LYS A 60 -0.92 -9.09 -15.53
CA LYS A 60 -0.09 -8.85 -16.73
C LYS A 60 1.40 -8.97 -16.47
N ALA A 61 1.89 -8.50 -15.33
CA ALA A 61 3.30 -8.68 -14.95
C ALA A 61 3.66 -10.17 -14.79
N ILE A 62 2.78 -10.96 -14.16
CA ILE A 62 2.96 -12.41 -14.00
C ILE A 62 2.91 -13.12 -15.37
N GLU A 63 1.96 -12.75 -16.23
CA GLU A 63 1.86 -13.28 -17.60
C GLU A 63 3.17 -13.04 -18.37
N PHE A 64 3.73 -11.83 -18.28
CA PHE A 64 4.97 -11.47 -18.98
C PHE A 64 6.22 -12.10 -18.35
N ALA A 65 6.21 -12.34 -17.04
CA ALA A 65 7.31 -13.02 -16.36
C ALA A 65 7.43 -14.49 -16.76
N ALA A 66 6.37 -15.08 -17.35
CA ALA A 66 6.35 -16.45 -17.88
C ALA A 66 6.92 -17.48 -16.89
N LEU A 67 6.59 -17.29 -15.60
CA LEU A 67 7.16 -18.07 -14.51
C LEU A 67 6.80 -19.55 -14.68
N THR A 68 7.80 -20.42 -14.61
CA THR A 68 7.62 -21.88 -14.71
C THR A 68 7.55 -22.55 -13.33
N GLY A 69 7.77 -21.78 -12.26
CA GLY A 69 7.76 -22.23 -10.87
C GLY A 69 9.12 -22.73 -10.38
N LYS A 70 10.18 -22.54 -11.18
CA LYS A 70 11.57 -22.91 -10.83
C LYS A 70 12.46 -21.69 -10.58
N GLU A 71 11.94 -20.50 -10.85
CA GLU A 71 12.63 -19.24 -10.72
C GLU A 71 12.57 -18.70 -9.29
N THR A 72 13.57 -17.93 -8.89
CA THR A 72 13.54 -17.14 -7.65
C THR A 72 13.13 -15.71 -8.00
N VAL A 73 12.00 -15.26 -7.46
CA VAL A 73 11.47 -13.90 -7.70
C VAL A 73 11.89 -12.99 -6.55
N ILE A 74 12.35 -11.79 -6.89
CA ILE A 74 12.65 -10.73 -5.91
C ILE A 74 11.68 -9.58 -6.16
N ASP A 75 10.82 -9.29 -5.17
CA ASP A 75 9.94 -8.13 -5.18
C ASP A 75 10.69 -6.92 -4.63
N ALA A 76 11.27 -6.12 -5.52
CA ALA A 76 11.98 -4.90 -5.17
C ALA A 76 11.00 -3.72 -5.08
N TYR A 77 11.06 -2.95 -3.98
CA TYR A 77 10.18 -1.80 -3.69
C TYR A 77 8.70 -2.18 -3.45
N CYS A 78 8.46 -3.36 -2.88
CA CYS A 78 7.14 -3.96 -2.65
C CYS A 78 6.16 -3.17 -1.77
N GLY A 79 6.60 -2.06 -1.16
CA GLY A 79 5.80 -1.31 -0.19
C GLY A 79 5.38 -2.20 0.98
N ILE A 80 4.09 -2.54 1.05
CA ILE A 80 3.53 -3.46 2.05
C ILE A 80 3.50 -4.93 1.60
N GLY A 81 4.11 -5.27 0.45
CA GLY A 81 4.25 -6.64 -0.05
C GLY A 81 3.18 -7.07 -1.05
N THR A 82 2.78 -6.19 -1.98
CA THR A 82 1.62 -6.44 -2.84
C THR A 82 1.90 -7.30 -4.08
N ILE A 83 3.17 -7.47 -4.52
CA ILE A 83 3.50 -8.16 -5.79
C ILE A 83 4.08 -9.57 -5.56
N GLY A 84 4.85 -9.78 -4.49
CA GLY A 84 5.60 -11.02 -4.26
C GLY A 84 4.89 -12.13 -3.46
N LEU A 85 3.63 -11.97 -3.06
CA LEU A 85 2.86 -12.94 -2.26
C LEU A 85 1.79 -13.65 -3.08
#